data_AF-A0A246AFM7-F1
#
_entry.id   AF-A0A246AFM7-F1
#
_cell.length_a   1.000
_cell.length_b   1.000
_cell.length_c   1.000
_cell.angle_alpha   90.00
_cell.angle_beta   90.00
_cell.angle_gamma   90.00
#
_symmetry.space_group_name_H-M   'P 1'
#
loop_
_entity.id
_entity.type
_entity.pdbx_description
1 polymer ?
#
loop_
_entity_poly.entity_id
_entity_poly.type
_entity_poly.pdbx_seq_one_letter_code
_entity_poly.pdbx_strand_id
1 'polypeptide(L)'
;MCLLAATLMGCNAIQYYEPKFTIGMTEQEFKNLNRSAVQVYGDDRDMLIYRTYNGMTENFKFFRFSKQKLVQFGEGVYADDYKLMLLK
;
A
#
# COMPACT_ATOMS: atom_id res chain seq x y z
N MET A 1 -21.96 48.94 3.99
CA MET A 1 -21.48 47.73 4.71
C MET A 1 -21.78 46.53 3.81
N CYS A 2 -20.82 46.08 3.01
CA CYS A 2 -20.99 44.90 2.15
C CYS A 2 -20.63 43.66 2.95
N LEU A 3 -21.61 42.77 3.18
CA LEU A 3 -21.42 41.52 3.90
C LEU A 3 -20.89 40.47 2.90
N LEU A 4 -19.58 40.24 2.95
CA LEU A 4 -18.90 39.15 2.25
C LEU A 4 -19.30 37.83 2.92
N ALA A 5 -20.20 37.07 2.30
CA ALA A 5 -20.44 35.67 2.64
C ALA A 5 -19.97 34.81 1.47
N ALA A 6 -18.64 34.67 1.33
CA ALA A 6 -18.04 33.65 0.50
C ALA A 6 -17.81 32.40 1.37
N THR A 7 -18.87 31.64 1.64
CA THR A 7 -18.70 30.27 2.13
C THR A 7 -18.37 29.39 0.94
N LEU A 8 -17.10 29.38 0.55
CA LEU A 8 -16.55 28.32 -0.29
C LEU A 8 -16.65 27.04 0.54
N MET A 9 -17.65 26.20 0.20
CA MET A 9 -17.74 24.84 0.69
C MET A 9 -16.40 24.17 0.37
N GLY A 10 -15.60 23.91 1.40
CA GLY A 10 -14.35 23.18 1.24
C GLY A 10 -14.68 21.83 0.62
N CYS A 11 -14.32 21.62 -0.64
CA CYS A 11 -14.18 20.28 -1.18
C CYS A 11 -13.16 19.58 -0.29
N ASN A 12 -13.62 18.75 0.64
CA ASN A 12 -12.79 17.73 1.26
C ASN A 12 -12.36 16.81 0.12
N ALA A 13 -11.28 17.16 -0.57
CA ALA A 13 -10.63 16.26 -1.49
C ALA A 13 -10.17 15.07 -0.64
N ILE A 14 -10.90 13.97 -0.74
CA ILE A 14 -10.54 12.69 -0.13
C ILE A 14 -9.13 12.40 -0.64
N GLN A 15 -8.13 12.56 0.22
CA GLN A 15 -6.75 12.25 -0.13
C GLN A 15 -6.67 10.73 -0.28
N TYR A 16 -6.69 10.29 -1.54
CA TYR A 16 -6.57 8.89 -1.92
C TYR A 16 -5.22 8.34 -1.42
N TYR A 17 -5.27 7.26 -0.64
CA TYR A 17 -4.06 6.54 -0.27
C TYR A 17 -3.74 5.54 -1.39
N GLU A 18 -2.82 5.94 -2.26
CA GLU A 18 -2.23 5.05 -3.26
C GLU A 18 -0.82 4.65 -2.82
N PRO A 19 -0.50 3.34 -2.71
CA PRO A 19 0.83 2.90 -2.32
C PRO A 19 1.88 3.37 -3.34
N LYS A 20 2.98 3.92 -2.86
CA LYS A 20 4.11 4.38 -3.69
C LYS A 20 5.21 3.33 -3.68
N PHE A 21 5.49 2.70 -4.81
CA PHE A 21 6.48 1.63 -4.90
C PHE A 21 7.12 1.52 -6.28
N THR A 22 8.31 0.93 -6.32
CA THR A 22 9.05 0.64 -7.56
C THR A 22 9.75 -0.72 -7.40
N ILE A 23 9.69 -1.58 -8.42
CA ILE A 23 10.46 -2.83 -8.43
C ILE A 23 11.95 -2.52 -8.22
N GLY A 24 12.61 -3.28 -7.34
CA GLY A 24 14.02 -3.09 -6.96
C GLY A 24 14.26 -2.09 -5.82
N MET A 25 13.22 -1.43 -5.30
CA MET A 25 13.35 -0.61 -4.10
C MET A 25 13.62 -1.46 -2.85
N THR A 26 14.25 -0.86 -1.84
CA THR A 26 14.48 -1.51 -0.54
C THR A 26 13.22 -1.56 0.32
N GLU A 27 13.17 -2.50 1.26
CA GLU A 27 12.10 -2.56 2.28
C GLU A 27 11.99 -1.25 3.06
N GLN A 28 13.12 -0.63 3.42
CA GLN A 28 13.15 0.61 4.19
C GLN A 28 12.53 1.78 3.40
N GLU A 29 12.90 1.94 2.13
CA GLU A 29 12.29 2.95 1.25
C GLU A 29 10.78 2.72 1.14
N PHE A 30 10.36 1.46 0.98
CA PHE A 30 8.96 1.10 0.88
C PHE A 30 8.18 1.47 2.15
N LYS A 31 8.69 1.14 3.33
CA LYS A 31 8.04 1.45 4.62
C LYS A 31 7.96 2.95 4.89
N ASN A 32 8.98 3.70 4.50
CA ASN A 32 8.99 5.16 4.63
C ASN A 32 7.86 5.82 3.82
N LEU A 33 7.61 5.30 2.61
CA LEU A 33 6.57 5.79 1.70
C LEU A 33 5.18 5.21 2.00
N ASN A 34 5.10 4.00 2.57
CA ASN A 34 3.87 3.25 2.79
C ASN A 34 3.69 2.90 4.26
N ARG A 35 3.48 3.92 5.10
CA ARG A 35 3.38 3.74 6.56
C ARG A 35 2.22 2.87 7.02
N SER A 36 1.18 2.69 6.20
CA SER A 36 0.04 1.82 6.49
C SER A 36 0.25 0.36 6.04
N ALA A 37 1.40 0.04 5.42
CA ALA A 37 1.70 -1.31 5.00
C ALA A 37 1.97 -2.21 6.22
N VAL A 38 1.34 -3.37 6.23
CA VAL A 38 1.45 -4.37 7.30
C VAL A 38 2.18 -5.59 6.77
N GLN A 39 3.19 -6.08 7.49
CA GLN A 39 3.85 -7.34 7.16
C GLN A 39 2.89 -8.49 7.44
N VAL A 40 2.63 -9.32 6.43
CA VAL A 40 1.71 -10.47 6.51
C VAL A 40 2.44 -11.81 6.40
N TYR A 41 3.69 -11.81 5.95
CA TYR A 41 4.54 -12.99 5.84
C TYR A 41 6.02 -12.63 5.99
N GLY A 42 6.80 -13.56 6.54
CA GLY A 42 8.26 -13.52 6.57
C GLY A 42 8.83 -14.94 6.75
N ASP A 43 9.93 -15.26 6.06
CA ASP A 43 10.66 -16.53 6.23
C ASP A 43 12.17 -16.34 6.41
N ASP A 44 12.87 -17.42 6.74
CA ASP A 44 14.32 -17.45 6.99
C ASP A 44 15.17 -17.26 5.73
N ARG A 45 14.54 -17.11 4.55
CA ARG A 45 15.22 -16.95 3.24
C ARG A 45 15.12 -15.50 2.74
N ASP A 46 14.94 -14.56 3.64
CA ASP A 46 14.74 -13.13 3.35
C ASP A 46 13.57 -12.86 2.39
N MET A 47 12.52 -13.70 2.44
CA MET A 47 11.26 -13.40 1.77
C MET A 47 10.32 -12.70 2.75
N LEU A 48 9.85 -11.51 2.39
CA LEU A 48 8.85 -10.76 3.16
C LEU A 48 7.68 -10.42 2.27
N ILE A 49 6.47 -10.39 2.82
CA ILE A 49 5.30 -9.86 2.10
C ILE A 49 4.62 -8.81 2.96
N TYR A 50 4.43 -7.62 2.38
CA TYR A 50 3.66 -6.54 2.94
C TYR A 50 2.30 -6.42 2.26
N ARG A 51 1.31 -5.90 2.97
CA ARG A 51 -0.04 -5.65 2.49
C ARG A 51 -0.49 -4.25 2.82
N THR A 52 -1.16 -3.59 1.88
CA THR A 52 -1.94 -2.37 2.10
C THR A 52 -3.41 -2.62 1.75
N TYR A 53 -4.33 -1.95 2.43
CA TYR A 53 -5.76 -2.00 2.12
C TYR A 53 -6.24 -0.68 1.53
N ASN A 54 -6.96 -0.73 0.42
CA ASN A 54 -7.63 0.43 -0.16
C ASN A 54 -9.14 0.34 0.15
N GLY A 55 -9.61 1.17 1.08
CA GLY A 55 -11.02 1.19 1.49
C GLY A 55 -11.99 1.71 0.43
N MET A 56 -11.52 2.32 -0.66
CA MET A 56 -12.37 2.77 -1.76
C MET A 56 -12.64 1.65 -2.78
N THR A 57 -11.61 0.86 -3.11
CA THR A 57 -11.75 -0.27 -4.03
C THR A 57 -12.06 -1.58 -3.31
N GLU A 58 -12.09 -1.56 -1.98
CA GLU A 58 -12.22 -2.74 -1.10
C GLU A 58 -11.20 -3.85 -1.43
N ASN A 59 -10.03 -3.46 -1.94
CA ASN A 59 -9.01 -4.40 -2.41
C ASN A 59 -7.72 -4.28 -1.59
N PHE A 60 -6.99 -5.38 -1.54
CA PHE A 60 -5.66 -5.46 -0.98
C PHE A 60 -4.61 -5.38 -2.09
N LYS A 61 -3.52 -4.66 -1.82
CA LYS A 61 -2.28 -4.76 -2.59
C LYS A 61 -1.24 -5.46 -1.74
N PHE A 62 -0.49 -6.34 -2.36
CA PHE A 62 0.56 -7.12 -1.74
C PHE A 62 1.90 -6.85 -2.42
N PHE A 63 2.97 -6.87 -1.63
CA PHE A 63 4.32 -6.48 -2.05
C PHE A 63 5.30 -7.51 -1.52
N ARG A 64 5.88 -8.30 -2.44
CA ARG A 64 6.82 -9.36 -2.12
C ARG A 64 8.26 -8.85 -2.25
N PHE A 65 8.99 -8.95 -1.16
CA PHE A 65 10.41 -8.70 -1.09
C PHE A 65 11.17 -10.02 -1.08
N SER A 66 12.30 -10.02 -1.77
CA SER A 66 13.27 -11.11 -1.76
C SER A 66 14.65 -10.50 -1.71
N LYS A 67 15.53 -10.98 -0.82
CA LYS A 67 16.87 -10.41 -0.61
C LYS A 67 16.81 -8.88 -0.41
N GLN A 68 15.87 -8.43 0.43
CA GLN A 68 15.64 -7.02 0.79
C GLN A 68 15.20 -6.08 -0.35
N LYS A 69 14.86 -6.61 -1.53
CA LYS A 69 14.37 -5.83 -2.68
C LYS A 69 12.94 -6.22 -3.04
N LEU A 70 12.13 -5.23 -3.41
CA LEU A 70 10.79 -5.47 -3.96
C LEU A 70 10.92 -6.17 -5.31
N VAL A 71 10.46 -7.41 -5.42
CA VAL A 71 10.59 -8.20 -6.65
C VAL A 71 9.26 -8.40 -7.37
N GLN A 72 8.14 -8.27 -6.64
CA GLN A 72 6.82 -8.55 -7.17
C GLN A 72 5.75 -7.81 -6.37
N PHE A 73 4.65 -7.46 -7.04
CA PHE A 73 3.44 -6.96 -6.41
C PHE A 73 2.22 -7.60 -7.07
N GLY A 74 1.07 -7.43 -6.45
CA GLY A 74 -0.20 -7.98 -6.93
C GLY A 74 -1.36 -7.48 -6.10
N GLU A 75 -2.56 -7.75 -6.58
CA GLU A 75 -3.81 -7.34 -5.97
C GLU A 75 -4.64 -8.56 -5.62
N GLY A 76 -5.50 -8.42 -4.62
CA GLY A 76 -6.46 -9.44 -4.22
C GLY A 76 -7.65 -8.84 -3.49
N VAL A 77 -8.70 -9.64 -3.38
CA VAL A 77 -9.97 -9.24 -2.75
C VAL A 77 -9.94 -9.59 -1.26
N TYR A 78 -9.23 -10.67 -0.90
CA TYR A 78 -9.17 -11.16 0.46
C TYR A 78 -7.85 -10.84 1.13
N ALA A 79 -7.90 -10.64 2.44
CA ALA A 79 -6.74 -10.29 3.25
C ALA A 79 -5.61 -11.33 3.20
N ASP A 80 -5.93 -12.59 2.89
CA ASP A 80 -5.01 -13.72 2.82
C ASP A 80 -4.58 -14.13 1.41
N ASP A 81 -4.99 -13.38 0.37
CA ASP A 81 -4.58 -13.61 -1.03
C ASP A 81 -3.06 -13.45 -1.22
N TYR A 82 -2.33 -12.91 -0.24
CA TYR A 82 -0.86 -12.92 -0.22
C TYR A 82 -0.28 -14.33 -0.40
N LYS A 83 -1.00 -15.38 0.01
CA LYS A 83 -0.58 -16.79 -0.15
C LYS A 83 -0.35 -17.16 -1.60
N LEU A 84 -1.06 -16.52 -2.54
CA LEU A 84 -0.88 -16.74 -3.98
C LEU A 84 0.51 -16.28 -4.47
N MET A 85 1.18 -15.41 -3.73
CA MET A 85 2.57 -14.99 -4.02
C MET A 85 3.61 -15.96 -3.49
N LEU A 86 3.24 -16.89 -2.60
CA LEU A 86 4.13 -17.94 -2.11
C LEU A 86 4.27 -19.09 -3.11
N LEU A 87 3.26 -19.25 -3.98
CA LEU A 87 3.18 -20.33 -4.97
C LEU A 87 3.81 -19.96 -6.33
N LYS A 88 4.31 -18.74 -6.48
CA LYS A 88 4.85 -18.18 -7.73
C LYS A 88 6.32 -17.80 -7.61
#